data_AF-A0AAU1C0D3-F1
#
_entry.id   AF-A0AAU1C0D3-F1
#
_cell.length_a   1.000
_cell.length_b   1.000
_cell.length_c   1.000
_cell.angle_alpha   90.00
_cell.angle_beta   90.00
_cell.angle_gamma   90.00
#
_symmetry.space_group_name_H-M   'P 1'
#
loop_
_entity.id
_entity.type
_entity.pdbx_description
1 polymer ?
#
loop_
_entity_poly.entity_id
_entity_poly.type
_entity_poly.pdbx_seq_one_letter_code
_entity_poly.pdbx_strand_id
1 'polypeptide(L)'
;MNEAEAPGPEQSAPDQSVPQQHGPEDPDQPLREPSAAAEADTLLPSDERDKAQLRIQHAVAGFVDDPRSAVEEAASAVDALAERVMETLGQRRGTLRASWQDASGGAATEDQRMALRAYRRLAESLLSL
;
A
#
# COMPACT_ATOMS: atom_id res chain seq x y z
N MET A 1 23.88 -71.23 -6.58
CA MET A 1 23.15 -70.64 -7.71
C MET A 1 23.46 -69.15 -7.70
N ASN A 2 24.53 -68.77 -8.39
CA ASN A 2 24.84 -67.39 -8.78
C ASN A 2 24.92 -67.48 -10.30
N GLU A 3 23.99 -66.85 -11.01
CA GLU A 3 24.07 -66.70 -12.46
C GLU A 3 24.88 -65.45 -12.78
N ALA A 4 25.76 -65.63 -13.77
CA ALA A 4 26.80 -64.74 -14.19
C ALA A 4 26.29 -63.82 -15.31
N GLU A 5 26.69 -62.55 -15.31
CA GLU A 5 26.88 -61.83 -16.57
C GLU A 5 27.90 -60.69 -16.42
N ALA A 6 28.93 -60.74 -17.25
CA ALA A 6 29.80 -59.65 -17.69
C ALA A 6 30.16 -59.99 -19.15
N PRO A 7 30.55 -59.06 -20.06
CA PRO A 7 30.86 -57.62 -19.91
C PRO A 7 30.21 -56.69 -20.99
N GLY A 8 30.42 -55.37 -20.90
CA GLY A 8 30.08 -54.38 -21.97
C GLY A 8 31.07 -54.37 -23.15
N PRO A 9 31.27 -53.26 -23.91
CA PRO A 9 30.48 -52.04 -24.12
C PRO A 9 30.23 -51.72 -25.63
N GLU A 10 29.85 -50.47 -25.95
CA GLU A 10 29.88 -49.78 -27.27
C GLU A 10 28.62 -50.02 -28.17
N GLN A 11 27.86 -49.02 -28.64
CA GLN A 11 28.23 -47.73 -29.24
C GLN A 11 27.07 -46.72 -29.27
N SER A 12 27.47 -45.45 -29.42
CA SER A 12 26.75 -44.29 -30.01
C SER A 12 26.19 -43.24 -29.03
N ALA A 13 27.06 -42.29 -28.68
CA ALA A 13 26.67 -40.88 -28.68
C ALA A 13 26.61 -40.41 -30.17
N PRO A 14 25.79 -39.42 -30.59
CA PRO A 14 25.84 -38.08 -29.99
C PRO A 14 24.50 -37.32 -29.92
N ASP A 15 24.60 -36.12 -29.32
CA ASP A 15 23.85 -34.92 -29.68
C ASP A 15 22.42 -34.76 -29.14
N GLN A 16 22.26 -33.75 -28.27
CA GLN A 16 21.17 -32.76 -28.22
C GLN A 16 19.73 -33.32 -28.23
N SER A 17 18.90 -33.10 -27.21
CA SER A 17 18.45 -31.78 -26.80
C SER A 17 17.91 -31.82 -25.37
N VAL A 18 18.45 -30.97 -24.51
CA VAL A 18 17.75 -30.49 -23.32
C VAL A 18 16.47 -29.77 -23.76
N PRO A 19 15.28 -30.08 -23.24
CA PRO A 19 14.14 -29.19 -23.38
C PRO A 19 14.40 -27.98 -22.48
N GLN A 20 15.04 -26.98 -23.06
CA GLN A 20 15.09 -25.62 -22.55
C GLN A 20 13.67 -25.07 -22.57
N GLN A 21 12.97 -25.11 -21.44
CA GLN A 21 11.74 -24.34 -21.27
C GLN A 21 12.12 -22.94 -20.79
N HIS A 22 12.54 -22.11 -21.75
CA HIS A 22 12.59 -20.65 -21.62
C HIS A 22 11.62 -20.05 -22.64
N GLY A 23 10.66 -19.25 -22.13
CA GLY A 23 9.95 -18.18 -22.86
C GLY A 23 8.74 -18.60 -23.70
N PRO A 24 7.71 -17.75 -23.80
CA PRO A 24 7.87 -16.31 -23.86
C PRO A 24 7.47 -15.61 -22.57
N GLU A 25 8.35 -14.70 -22.16
CA GLU A 25 8.00 -13.55 -21.33
C GLU A 25 6.85 -12.82 -22.02
N ASP A 26 5.74 -12.70 -21.31
CA ASP A 26 4.63 -11.82 -21.66
C ASP A 26 5.03 -10.41 -21.18
N PRO A 27 5.31 -9.43 -22.06
CA PRO A 27 5.65 -8.07 -21.66
C PRO A 27 4.42 -7.19 -21.38
N ASP A 28 3.24 -7.80 -21.19
CA ASP A 28 1.97 -7.09 -21.01
C ASP A 28 1.18 -7.59 -19.77
N GLN A 29 1.87 -7.88 -18.68
CA GLN A 29 1.24 -7.72 -17.36
C GLN A 29 1.40 -6.25 -16.95
N PRO A 30 0.37 -5.38 -17.08
CA PRO A 30 0.32 -4.18 -16.27
C PRO A 30 0.39 -4.68 -14.83
N LEU A 31 1.55 -4.47 -14.22
CA LEU A 31 1.81 -4.80 -12.84
C LEU A 31 0.66 -4.20 -12.05
N ARG A 32 -0.18 -5.09 -11.54
CA ARG A 32 -1.42 -4.76 -10.83
C ARG A 32 -1.07 -3.70 -9.79
N GLU A 33 -1.70 -2.55 -9.96
CA GLU A 33 -1.38 -1.29 -9.29
C GLU A 33 -1.04 -1.50 -7.81
N PRO A 34 0.20 -1.19 -7.35
CA PRO A 34 0.44 -1.03 -5.92
C PRO A 34 -0.27 0.21 -5.35
N SER A 35 -0.93 1.02 -6.19
CA SER A 35 -1.58 2.28 -5.79
C SER A 35 -2.77 2.04 -4.85
N ALA A 36 -3.70 1.10 -5.11
CA ALA A 36 -4.89 0.98 -4.25
C ALA A 36 -4.61 0.54 -2.80
N ALA A 37 -3.60 -0.32 -2.58
CA ALA A 37 -3.21 -0.75 -1.24
C ALA A 37 -2.34 0.28 -0.50
N ALA A 38 -1.51 1.02 -1.23
CA ALA A 38 -0.73 2.14 -0.66
C ALA A 38 -1.61 3.36 -0.38
N GLU A 39 -2.62 3.62 -1.21
CA GLU A 39 -3.59 4.70 -1.00
C GLU A 39 -4.55 4.39 0.15
N ALA A 40 -4.89 3.11 0.36
CA ALA A 40 -5.62 2.69 1.55
C ALA A 40 -4.84 2.93 2.86
N ASP A 41 -3.52 3.05 2.81
CA ASP A 41 -2.65 3.36 3.96
C ASP A 41 -2.36 4.86 4.10
N THR A 42 -2.96 5.70 3.27
CA THR A 42 -2.72 7.13 3.28
C THR A 42 -3.92 7.85 3.91
N LEU A 43 -3.73 8.52 5.05
CA LEU A 43 -4.82 9.20 5.80
C LEU A 43 -5.48 10.35 5.04
N LEU A 44 -4.76 10.99 4.13
CA LEU A 44 -5.26 12.09 3.32
C LEU A 44 -5.23 11.71 1.84
N PRO A 45 -6.27 12.03 1.06
CA PRO A 45 -6.20 11.96 -0.39
C PRO A 45 -5.07 12.85 -0.93
N SER A 46 -4.41 12.43 -2.01
CA SER A 46 -3.34 13.20 -2.65
C SER A 46 -3.81 14.59 -3.08
N ASP A 47 -5.02 14.72 -3.63
CA ASP A 47 -5.61 16.00 -4.03
C ASP A 47 -5.72 17.01 -2.87
N GLU A 48 -6.05 16.54 -1.66
CA GLU A 48 -6.18 17.42 -0.49
C GLU A 48 -4.81 17.87 0.02
N ARG A 49 -3.79 17.01 -0.06
CA ARG A 49 -2.39 17.42 0.21
C ARG A 49 -1.92 18.45 -0.80
N ASP A 50 -2.16 18.22 -2.09
CA ASP A 50 -1.72 19.11 -3.16
C ASP A 50 -2.36 20.50 -3.04
N LYS A 51 -3.66 20.56 -2.71
CA LYS A 51 -4.36 21.83 -2.44
C LYS A 51 -3.77 22.56 -1.23
N ALA A 52 -3.52 21.87 -0.12
CA ALA A 52 -2.93 22.49 1.06
C ALA A 52 -1.50 23.00 0.76
N GLN A 53 -0.71 22.20 0.03
CA GLN A 53 0.63 22.56 -0.38
C GLN A 53 0.62 23.79 -1.30
N LEU A 54 -0.35 23.89 -2.22
CA LEU A 54 -0.49 25.06 -3.09
C LEU A 54 -0.82 26.33 -2.31
N ARG A 55 -1.74 26.26 -1.33
CA ARG A 55 -2.09 27.41 -0.46
C ARG A 55 -0.91 27.87 0.38
N ILE A 56 -0.14 26.94 0.95
CA ILE A 56 1.07 27.29 1.70
C ILE A 56 2.10 27.95 0.80
N GLN A 57 2.33 27.43 -0.41
CA GLN A 57 3.24 28.06 -1.37
C GLN A 57 2.80 29.49 -1.74
N HIS A 58 1.48 29.69 -1.94
CA HIS A 58 0.92 31.01 -2.22
C HIS A 58 1.16 31.99 -1.07
N ALA A 59 0.88 31.58 0.17
CA ALA A 59 1.15 32.35 1.37
C ALA A 59 2.64 32.72 1.50
N VAL A 60 3.55 31.76 1.30
CA VAL A 60 5.00 32.01 1.37
C VAL A 60 5.44 33.00 0.28
N ALA A 61 4.89 32.92 -0.92
CA ALA A 61 5.18 33.86 -2.00
C ALA A 61 4.68 35.28 -1.68
N GLY A 62 3.50 35.41 -1.06
CA GLY A 62 2.91 36.69 -0.67
C GLY A 62 3.49 37.31 0.62
N PHE A 63 4.30 36.57 1.37
CA PHE A 63 4.83 37.01 2.67
C PHE A 63 5.66 38.30 2.60
N VAL A 64 6.35 38.53 1.47
CA VAL A 64 7.19 39.73 1.29
C VAL A 64 6.34 40.99 1.17
N ASP A 65 5.13 40.87 0.62
CA ASP A 65 4.22 42.00 0.38
C ASP A 65 3.28 42.23 1.56
N ASP A 66 2.66 41.16 2.09
CA ASP A 66 1.79 41.21 3.27
C ASP A 66 2.10 40.05 4.23
N PRO A 67 3.03 40.24 5.18
CA PRO A 67 3.47 39.18 6.07
C PRO A 67 2.38 38.73 7.04
N ARG A 68 1.40 39.60 7.39
CA ARG A 68 0.32 39.20 8.31
C ARG A 68 -0.70 38.34 7.59
N SER A 69 -1.17 38.79 6.42
CA SER A 69 -2.15 38.05 5.64
C SER A 69 -1.58 36.69 5.17
N ALA A 70 -0.31 36.65 4.76
CA ALA A 70 0.37 35.41 4.42
C ALA A 70 0.39 34.39 5.57
N VAL A 71 0.70 34.82 6.79
CA VAL A 71 0.73 33.93 7.96
C VAL A 71 -0.68 33.45 8.31
N GLU A 72 -1.69 34.31 8.23
CA GLU A 72 -3.10 33.92 8.43
C GLU A 72 -3.57 32.89 7.39
N GLU A 73 -3.20 33.07 6.12
CA GLU A 73 -3.52 32.13 5.05
C GLU A 73 -2.83 30.77 5.26
N ALA A 74 -1.55 30.78 5.64
CA ALA A 74 -0.84 29.56 5.98
C ALA A 74 -1.44 28.85 7.19
N ALA A 75 -1.81 29.59 8.24
CA ALA A 75 -2.45 29.04 9.43
C ALA A 75 -3.81 28.40 9.08
N SER A 76 -4.65 29.11 8.32
CA SER A 76 -5.94 28.59 7.86
C SER A 76 -5.80 27.34 6.98
N ALA A 77 -4.77 27.28 6.13
CA ALA A 77 -4.48 26.10 5.32
C ALA A 77 -4.11 24.88 6.18
N VAL A 78 -3.33 25.08 7.25
CA VAL A 78 -2.96 24.03 8.20
C VAL A 78 -4.17 23.57 9.03
N ASP A 79 -5.00 24.50 9.51
CA ASP A 79 -6.21 24.18 10.27
C ASP A 79 -7.19 23.35 9.43
N ALA A 80 -7.43 23.76 8.18
CA ALA A 80 -8.27 23.01 7.24
C ALA A 80 -7.72 21.60 6.97
N LEU A 81 -6.40 21.45 6.86
CA LEU A 81 -5.76 20.15 6.70
C LEU A 81 -5.96 19.27 7.94
N ALA A 82 -5.79 19.84 9.15
CA ALA A 82 -5.98 19.13 10.40
C ALA A 82 -7.43 18.65 10.58
N GLU A 83 -8.41 19.48 10.25
CA GLU A 83 -9.83 19.11 10.24
C GLU A 83 -10.08 17.93 9.30
N ARG A 84 -9.52 17.96 8.09
CA ARG A 84 -9.68 16.88 7.11
C ARG A 84 -9.05 15.56 7.57
N VAL A 85 -7.90 15.61 8.22
CA VAL A 85 -7.27 14.43 8.84
C VAL A 85 -8.19 13.85 9.91
N MET A 86 -8.71 14.69 10.81
CA MET A 86 -9.59 14.25 11.90
C MET A 86 -10.91 13.65 11.38
N GLU A 87 -11.50 14.26 10.36
CA GLU A 87 -12.71 13.76 9.70
C GLU A 87 -12.47 12.38 9.08
N THR A 88 -11.41 12.25 8.29
CA THR A 88 -11.06 10.99 7.61
C THR A 88 -10.75 9.89 8.62
N LEU A 89 -10.02 10.22 9.69
CA LEU A 89 -9.75 9.31 10.80
C LEU A 89 -11.04 8.88 11.51
N GLY A 90 -11.95 9.83 11.77
CA GLY A 90 -13.25 9.59 12.37
C GLY A 90 -14.09 8.61 11.54
N GLN A 91 -14.15 8.83 10.23
CA GLN A 91 -14.86 7.98 9.30
C GLN A 91 -14.24 6.57 9.24
N ARG A 92 -12.91 6.46 9.10
CA ARG A 92 -12.21 5.17 9.04
C ARG A 92 -12.35 4.38 10.34
N ARG A 93 -12.26 5.03 11.50
CA ARG A 93 -12.52 4.40 12.81
C ARG A 93 -13.98 3.97 12.96
N GLY A 94 -14.92 4.75 12.46
CA GLY A 94 -16.35 4.43 12.46
C GLY A 94 -16.67 3.21 11.62
N THR A 95 -16.19 3.16 10.36
CA THR A 95 -16.34 2.01 9.47
C THR A 95 -15.71 0.76 10.04
N LEU A 96 -14.48 0.88 10.58
CA LEU A 96 -13.81 -0.25 11.21
C LEU A 96 -14.64 -0.74 12.41
N ARG A 97 -15.19 0.18 13.22
CA ARG A 97 -16.04 -0.17 14.37
C ARG A 97 -17.32 -0.88 14.00
N ALA A 98 -18.01 -0.40 12.97
CA ALA A 98 -19.20 -1.06 12.47
C ALA A 98 -18.88 -2.49 11.96
N SER A 99 -17.77 -2.65 11.22
CA SER A 99 -17.39 -3.94 10.63
C SER A 99 -17.13 -5.06 11.65
N TRP A 100 -16.57 -4.74 12.83
CA TRP A 100 -16.33 -5.75 13.86
C TRP A 100 -17.50 -5.91 14.84
N GLN A 101 -18.34 -4.88 15.04
CA GLN A 101 -19.52 -4.97 15.90
C GLN A 101 -20.58 -5.88 15.27
N ASP A 102 -20.72 -5.84 13.95
CA ASP A 102 -21.60 -6.72 13.19
C ASP A 102 -21.15 -8.19 13.24
N ALA A 103 -19.83 -8.44 13.30
CA ALA A 103 -19.25 -9.77 13.45
C ALA A 103 -19.40 -10.38 14.87
N SER A 104 -19.87 -9.61 15.86
CA SER A 104 -19.93 -10.03 17.29
C SER A 104 -20.94 -11.15 17.60
N GLY A 105 -21.75 -11.59 16.64
CA GLY A 105 -22.64 -12.76 16.76
C GLY A 105 -21.94 -14.12 16.83
N GLY A 106 -20.60 -14.16 16.66
CA GLY A 106 -19.81 -15.39 16.74
C GLY A 106 -18.41 -15.30 16.11
N ALA A 107 -17.82 -14.11 16.00
CA ALA A 107 -16.53 -13.87 15.36
C ALA A 107 -15.42 -14.78 15.89
N ALA A 108 -14.82 -15.55 14.98
CA ALA A 108 -13.69 -16.41 15.25
C ALA A 108 -12.48 -15.56 15.67
N THR A 109 -11.53 -16.15 16.40
CA THR A 109 -10.25 -15.51 16.80
C THR A 109 -9.51 -14.84 15.62
N GLU A 110 -9.80 -15.26 14.38
CA GLU A 110 -9.26 -14.67 13.16
C GLU A 110 -9.80 -13.27 12.87
N ASP A 111 -11.08 -12.99 13.12
CA ASP A 111 -11.67 -11.65 12.95
C ASP A 111 -11.06 -10.64 13.93
N GLN A 112 -10.76 -11.09 15.16
CA GLN A 112 -10.02 -10.29 16.13
C GLN A 112 -8.58 -9.99 15.65
N ARG A 113 -7.91 -10.95 15.02
CA ARG A 113 -6.56 -10.75 14.44
C ARG A 113 -6.61 -9.75 13.30
N MET A 114 -7.63 -9.83 12.43
CA MET A 114 -7.83 -8.87 11.33
C MET A 114 -8.11 -7.47 11.86
N ALA A 115 -8.99 -7.33 12.85
CA ALA A 115 -9.29 -6.05 13.49
C ALA A 115 -8.03 -5.39 14.09
N LEU A 116 -7.22 -6.16 14.83
CA LEU A 116 -5.96 -5.65 15.40
C LEU A 116 -4.98 -5.19 14.31
N ARG A 117 -4.89 -5.93 13.19
CA ARG A 117 -4.04 -5.55 12.05
C ARG A 117 -4.52 -4.26 11.37
N ALA A 118 -5.83 -4.06 11.27
CA ALA A 118 -6.41 -2.83 10.72
C ALA A 118 -6.16 -1.61 11.62
N TYR A 119 -6.26 -1.77 12.95
CA TYR A 119 -5.85 -0.74 13.90
C TYR A 119 -4.36 -0.42 13.83
N ARG A 120 -3.51 -1.44 13.66
CA ARG A 120 -2.06 -1.24 13.51
C ARG A 120 -1.73 -0.42 12.27
N ARG A 121 -2.33 -0.75 11.11
CA ARG A 121 -2.18 0.04 9.88
C ARG A 121 -2.65 1.47 10.05
N LEU A 122 -3.77 1.68 10.74
CA LEU A 122 -4.27 3.02 11.04
C LEU A 122 -3.27 3.82 11.91
N ALA A 123 -2.65 3.17 12.90
CA ALA A 123 -1.62 3.78 13.72
C ALA A 123 -0.33 4.05 12.95
N GLU A 124 0.12 3.11 12.11
CA GLU A 124 1.29 3.28 11.22
C GLU A 124 1.07 4.47 10.27
N SER A 125 -0.13 4.61 9.72
CA SER A 125 -0.51 5.73 8.86
C SER A 125 -0.50 7.08 9.58
N LEU A 126 -0.84 7.12 10.88
CA LEU A 126 -0.70 8.32 11.72
C LEU A 126 0.77 8.64 12.03
N LEU A 127 1.62 7.62 12.16
CA LEU A 127 3.05 7.77 12.45
C LEU A 127 3.87 8.16 11.21
N SER A 128 3.36 7.88 10.01
CA SER A 128 4.00 8.23 8.73
C SER A 128 3.48 9.54 8.12
N LEU A 129 2.68 10.30 8.87
CA LEU A 129 2.17 11.62 8.48
C LEU A 129 3.23 12.70 8.71
#